data_AF-A0A2V9GEU0-F1
#
_entry.id   AF-A0A2V9GEU0-F1
#
_cell.length_a   1.000
_cell.length_b   1.000
_cell.length_c   1.000
_cell.angle_alpha   90.00
_cell.angle_beta   90.00
_cell.angle_gamma   90.00
#
_symmetry.space_group_name_H-M   'P 1'
#
loop_
_entity.id
_entity.type
_entity.pdbx_description
1 polymer ?
#
loop_
_entity_poly.entity_id
_entity_poly.type
_entity_poly.pdbx_seq_one_letter_code
_entity_poly.pdbx_strand_id
1 'polypeptide(L)' 'MVDLHCHILPGLDDGPATMEESMAMAESAIADGITHLVATPHSSNEYFFDFAQVRQLRD' A
#
# COMPACT_ATOMS: atom_id res chain seq x y z
N MET A 1 16.81 0.11 2.54
CA MET A 1 16.47 0.32 1.11
C MET A 1 15.17 1.12 1.05
N VAL A 2 14.93 1.90 -0.01
CA VAL A 2 13.68 2.64 -0.18
C VAL A 2 12.90 2.01 -1.33
N ASP A 3 11.67 1.60 -1.07
CA ASP A 3 10.73 1.16 -2.10
C ASP A 3 9.88 2.35 -2.57
N LEU A 4 9.82 2.56 -3.87
CA LEU A 4 9.10 3.69 -4.48
C LEU A 4 7.80 3.26 -5.14
N HIS A 5 7.45 1.97 -5.12
CA HIS A 5 6.22 1.47 -5.72
C HIS A 5 5.65 0.28 -4.95
N CYS A 6 4.74 0.56 -4.00
CA CYS A 6 4.13 -0.47 -3.18
C CYS A 6 2.62 -0.27 -3.06
N HIS A 7 1.87 -1.34 -3.29
CA HIS A 7 0.41 -1.42 -3.10
C HIS A 7 0.15 -1.96 -1.70
N ILE A 8 0.32 -1.10 -0.69
CA ILE A 8 0.31 -1.51 0.73
C ILE A 8 -0.94 -1.03 1.49
N LEU A 9 -1.74 -0.16 0.89
CA LEU A 9 -2.94 0.37 1.53
C LEU A 9 -4.11 -0.60 1.30
N PRO A 10 -4.82 -1.05 2.35
CA PRO A 10 -5.79 -2.11 2.22
C PRO A 10 -7.07 -1.69 1.51
N GLY A 11 -7.57 -2.56 0.62
CA GLY A 11 -8.88 -2.46 -0.01
C GLY A 11 -9.02 -1.35 -1.05
N LEU A 12 -7.90 -0.83 -1.57
CA LEU A 12 -7.91 0.19 -2.64
C LEU A 12 -7.86 -0.42 -4.05
N ASP A 13 -7.09 -1.48 -4.21
CA ASP A 13 -6.82 -2.12 -5.49
C ASP A 13 -6.56 -3.63 -5.35
N ASP A 14 -5.71 -4.20 -6.21
CA ASP A 14 -5.28 -5.60 -6.19
C ASP A 14 -4.11 -5.87 -5.21
N GLY A 15 -3.76 -4.90 -4.37
CA GLY A 15 -2.94 -5.10 -3.19
C GLY A 15 -3.67 -5.86 -2.06
N PRO A 16 -3.36 -5.56 -0.78
CA PRO A 16 -3.96 -6.25 0.36
C PRO A 16 -5.46 -5.93 0.49
N ALA A 17 -6.28 -6.91 0.83
CA ALA A 17 -7.70 -6.71 1.09
C ALA A 17 -7.96 -6.21 2.52
N THR A 18 -7.06 -6.54 3.47
CA THR A 18 -7.21 -6.21 4.90
C THR A 18 -5.98 -5.54 5.48
N MET A 19 -6.16 -4.90 6.64
CA MET A 19 -5.05 -4.31 7.38
C MET A 19 -4.04 -5.38 7.83
N GLU A 20 -4.52 -6.56 8.21
CA GLU A 20 -3.66 -7.69 8.59
C GLU A 20 -2.77 -8.15 7.43
N GLU A 21 -3.31 -8.22 6.21
CA GLU A 21 -2.52 -8.53 5.00
C GLU A 21 -1.50 -7.43 4.70
N SER A 22 -1.87 -6.16 4.87
CA SER A 22 -0.97 -5.02 4.72
C SER A 22 0.20 -5.08 5.70
N MET A 23 -0.06 -5.47 6.95
CA MET A 23 0.96 -5.64 7.98
C MET A 23 1.90 -6.81 7.64
N ALA A 24 1.39 -7.93 7.15
CA ALA A 24 2.23 -9.06 6.71
C ALA A 24 3.15 -8.69 5.54
N MET A 25 2.67 -7.85 4.60
CA MET A 25 3.49 -7.28 3.54
C MET A 25 4.59 -6.38 4.10
N ALA A 26 4.26 -5.51 5.06
CA ALA A 26 5.23 -4.63 5.72
C ALA A 26 6.32 -5.42 6.47
N GLU A 27 5.95 -6.47 7.20
CA GLU A 27 6.90 -7.36 7.89
C GLU A 27 7.86 -8.04 6.90
N SER A 28 7.34 -8.48 5.76
CA SER A 28 8.14 -9.09 4.70
C SER A 28 9.11 -8.07 4.08
N ALA A 29 8.65 -6.86 3.80
CA ALA A 29 9.49 -5.78 3.30
C ALA A 29 10.63 -5.42 4.27
N ILE A 30 10.35 -5.40 5.58
CA ILE A 30 11.36 -5.18 6.62
C ILE A 30 12.40 -6.31 6.61
N ALA A 31 11.97 -7.57 6.49
CA ALA A 31 12.87 -8.72 6.40
C ALA A 31 13.81 -8.63 5.18
N ASP A 32 13.33 -8.05 4.08
CA ASP A 32 14.11 -7.78 2.87
C ASP A 32 14.99 -6.52 2.95
N GLY A 33 15.00 -5.83 4.10
CA GLY A 33 15.85 -4.65 4.36
C GLY A 33 15.29 -3.34 3.79
N ILE A 34 14.01 -3.29 3.43
CA ILE A 34 13.29 -2.05 3.14
C ILE A 34 13.05 -1.30 4.45
N THR A 35 13.39 -0.01 4.46
CA THR A 35 13.26 0.84 5.65
C THR A 35 12.26 1.97 5.45
N HIS A 36 11.96 2.31 4.19
CA HIS A 36 10.99 3.34 3.82
C HIS A 36 10.28 2.87 2.55
N LEU A 37 9.02 3.20 2.43
CA LEU A 37 8.22 2.89 1.26
C LEU A 37 7.30 4.07 0.90
N VAL A 38 6.96 4.18 -0.39
CA VAL A 38 5.94 5.10 -0.89
C VAL A 38 4.76 4.27 -1.36
N ALA A 39 3.59 4.48 -0.75
CA ALA A 39 2.35 3.86 -1.22
C ALA A 39 1.95 4.44 -2.58
N THR A 40 1.77 3.58 -3.58
CA THR A 40 1.41 3.97 -4.96
C THR A 40 0.30 3.07 -5.50
N PRO A 41 -0.91 3.13 -4.90
CA PRO A 41 -2.03 2.33 -5.37
C PRO A 41 -2.39 2.68 -6.81
N HIS A 42 -3.11 1.79 -7.48
CA HIS A 42 -3.60 2.02 -8.82
C HIS A 42 -4.49 3.27 -8.92
N SER A 43 -4.45 3.89 -10.10
CA SER A 43 -5.33 4.99 -10.50
C SER A 43 -5.69 4.76 -11.97
N SER A 44 -6.75 4.00 -12.21
CA SER A 44 -7.18 3.55 -13.55
C SER A 44 -8.70 3.60 -13.67
N ASN A 45 -9.23 3.09 -14.80
CA ASN A 45 -10.67 2.95 -14.97
C ASN A 45 -11.28 1.85 -14.07
N GLU A 46 -10.46 0.88 -13.66
CA GLU A 46 -10.88 -0.20 -12.75
C GLU A 46 -10.73 0.23 -11.29
N TYR A 47 -9.66 0.95 -10.97
CA TYR A 47 -9.35 1.45 -9.64
C TYR A 47 -9.38 2.97 -9.63
N PHE A 48 -10.55 3.54 -9.31
CA PHE A 48 -10.70 5.00 -9.25
C PHE A 48 -9.96 5.58 -8.05
N PHE A 49 -9.20 6.64 -8.29
CA PHE A 49 -8.43 7.31 -7.24
C PHE A 49 -9.31 8.23 -6.38
N ASP A 50 -9.48 7.88 -5.10
CA ASP A 50 -10.11 8.73 -4.08
C ASP A 50 -9.06 9.27 -3.10
N PHE A 51 -8.79 10.58 -3.18
CA PHE A 51 -7.82 11.25 -2.31
C PHE A 51 -8.18 11.18 -0.82
N ALA A 52 -9.47 11.29 -0.46
CA ALA A 52 -9.90 11.27 0.92
C ALA A 52 -9.72 9.88 1.53
N GLN A 53 -10.05 8.84 0.77
CA GLN A 53 -9.86 7.45 1.19
C GLN A 53 -8.37 7.11 1.35
N VAL A 54 -7.54 7.45 0.35
CA VAL A 54 -6.08 7.24 0.43
C VAL A 54 -5.48 7.93 1.65
N ARG A 55 -5.91 9.18 1.94
CA ARG A 55 -5.44 9.91 3.10
C ARG A 55 -5.84 9.24 4.42
N GLN A 56 -7.07 8.71 4.52
CA GLN A 56 -7.55 8.02 5.71
C GLN A 56 -6.78 6.73 5.99
N LEU A 57 -6.36 6.00 4.96
CA LEU A 57 -5.64 4.73 5.13
C LEU A 57 -4.15 4.92 5.40
N ARG A 58 -3.59 6.08 5.02
CA ARG A 58 -2.19 6.43 5.26
C ARG A 58 -1.94 6.95 6.68
N ASP A 59 -2.88 7.73 7.22
CA ASP A 59 -2.75 8.45 8.50
C ASP A 59 -3.30 7.63 9.68
#